data_AF-K4QSM3-F1
#
_entry.id   AF-K4QSM3-F1
#
_cell.length_a   1.000
_cell.length_b   1.000
_cell.length_c   1.000
_cell.angle_alpha   90.00
_cell.angle_beta   90.00
_cell.angle_gamma   90.00
#
_symmetry.space_group_name_H-M   'P 1'
#
loop_
_entity.id
_entity.type
_entity.pdbx_description
1 polymer ?
#
loop_
_entity_poly.entity_id
_entity_poly.type
_entity_poly.pdbx_seq_one_letter_code
_entity_poly.pdbx_strand_id
1 'polypeptide(L)'
;MSVILGAPLAARGFETVALDNLGYGLTQVKPGTTPSYDDWVDLVVDFLVHEQCRDDRPIVLYGLSAGGMLTYHVAAKAPAALCAASSG
;
A
#
# COMPACT_ATOMS: atom_id res chain seq x y z
N MET A 1 -4.56 -6.25 -11.42
CA MET A 1 -4.89 -6.61 -10.03
C MET A 1 -4.61 -8.10 -9.85
N SER A 2 -3.83 -8.51 -8.84
CA SER A 2 -3.66 -9.93 -8.52
C SER A 2 -5.04 -10.58 -8.36
N VAL A 3 -5.28 -11.66 -9.10
CA VAL A 3 -6.59 -12.34 -9.14
C VAL A 3 -6.93 -13.06 -7.84
N ILE A 4 -5.98 -13.20 -6.91
CA ILE A 4 -6.18 -13.98 -5.68
C ILE A 4 -7.13 -13.27 -4.71
N LEU A 5 -6.96 -11.96 -4.49
CA LEU A 5 -7.76 -11.21 -3.51
C LEU A 5 -8.44 -9.97 -4.08
N GLY A 6 -7.75 -9.18 -4.90
CA GLY A 6 -8.28 -7.90 -5.37
C GLY A 6 -9.54 -8.04 -6.21
N ALA A 7 -9.55 -8.96 -7.19
CA ALA A 7 -10.74 -9.16 -8.03
C ALA A 7 -11.97 -9.69 -7.24
N PRO A 8 -11.84 -10.69 -6.36
CA PRO A 8 -12.94 -11.12 -5.48
C PRO A 8 -13.48 -10.03 -4.53
N LEU A 9 -12.64 -9.10 -4.07
CA LEU A 9 -13.07 -7.98 -3.22
C LEU A 9 -13.76 -6.88 -4.04
N ALA A 10 -13.22 -6.55 -5.22
CA ALA A 10 -13.85 -5.63 -6.15
C ALA A 10 -15.27 -6.08 -6.53
N ALA A 11 -15.45 -7.37 -6.81
CA ALA A 11 -16.77 -7.95 -7.11
C ALA A 11 -17.77 -7.85 -5.94
N ARG A 12 -17.29 -7.64 -4.71
CA ARG A 12 -18.10 -7.43 -3.50
C ARG A 12 -18.28 -5.95 -3.15
N GLY A 13 -17.87 -5.04 -4.02
CA GLY A 13 -18.07 -3.59 -3.84
C GLY A 13 -16.94 -2.88 -3.08
N PHE A 14 -15.82 -3.55 -2.81
CA PHE A 14 -14.65 -2.87 -2.25
C PHE A 14 -13.89 -2.13 -3.35
N GLU A 15 -13.48 -0.90 -3.06
CA GLU A 15 -12.41 -0.28 -3.84
C GLU A 15 -11.11 -1.03 -3.59
N THR A 16 -10.39 -1.35 -4.66
CA THR A 16 -9.15 -2.12 -4.57
C THR A 16 -8.08 -1.44 -5.39
N VAL A 17 -6.90 -1.31 -4.79
CA VAL A 17 -5.71 -0.73 -5.40
C VAL A 17 -4.58 -1.74 -5.30
N ALA A 18 -3.80 -1.90 -6.37
CA ALA A 18 -2.53 -2.61 -6.35
C ALA A 18 -1.44 -1.67 -6.85
N LEU A 19 -0.38 -1.57 -6.07
CA LEU A 19 0.71 -0.63 -6.30
C LEU A 19 1.97 -1.37 -6.74
N ASP A 20 2.58 -0.90 -7.82
CA ASP A 20 3.91 -1.31 -8.23
C ASP A 20 4.94 -0.50 -7.42
N ASN A 21 5.84 -1.17 -6.69
CA ASN A 21 6.85 -0.47 -5.91
C ASN A 21 8.01 0.03 -6.78
N LEU A 22 8.94 0.81 -6.22
CA LEU A 22 10.10 1.34 -6.92
C LEU A 22 10.94 0.22 -7.54
N GLY A 23 11.15 0.29 -8.85
CA GLY A 23 11.88 -0.72 -9.62
C GLY A 23 11.03 -1.90 -10.10
N TYR A 24 9.70 -1.88 -9.88
CA TYR A 24 8.78 -2.91 -10.34
C TYR A 24 7.68 -2.34 -11.25
N GLY A 25 7.11 -3.24 -12.05
CA GLY A 25 5.93 -2.98 -12.88
C GLY A 25 6.10 -1.72 -13.73
N LEU A 26 5.19 -0.76 -13.57
CA LEU A 26 5.18 0.49 -14.35
C LEU A 26 5.71 1.71 -13.59
N THR A 27 6.12 1.55 -12.33
CA THR A 27 6.65 2.65 -11.51
C THR A 27 7.99 3.13 -12.05
N GLN A 28 8.03 4.40 -12.48
CA GLN A 28 9.21 5.01 -13.07
C GLN A 28 10.16 5.53 -12.00
N VAL A 29 11.44 5.23 -12.14
CA VAL A 29 12.52 5.74 -11.29
C VAL A 29 13.58 6.42 -12.15
N LYS A 30 14.33 7.35 -11.57
CA LYS A 30 15.43 8.02 -12.29
C LYS A 30 16.48 6.99 -12.73
N PRO A 31 17.08 7.11 -13.93
CA PRO A 31 18.15 6.22 -14.36
C PRO A 31 19.28 6.15 -13.32
N GLY A 32 19.80 4.95 -13.07
CA GLY A 32 20.84 4.71 -12.07
C GLY A 32 20.36 4.65 -10.62
N THR A 33 19.07 4.84 -10.35
CA THR A 33 18.51 4.67 -9.00
C THR A 33 18.46 3.19 -8.64
N THR A 34 18.98 2.84 -7.46
CA THR A 34 18.79 1.53 -6.84
C THR A 34 18.02 1.77 -5.54
N PRO A 35 16.69 1.57 -5.53
CA PRO A 35 15.88 1.80 -4.34
C PRO A 35 16.32 0.88 -3.19
N SER A 36 16.39 1.45 -1.99
CA SER A 36 16.54 0.69 -0.75
C SER A 36 15.18 0.11 -0.33
N TYR A 37 15.21 -0.80 0.64
CA TYR A 37 13.98 -1.31 1.25
C TYR A 37 13.21 -0.21 2.00
N ASP A 38 13.91 0.75 2.60
CA ASP A 38 13.25 1.86 3.29
C ASP A 38 12.52 2.76 2.29
N ASP A 39 13.09 2.99 1.10
CA ASP A 39 12.41 3.73 0.03
C ASP A 39 11.11 3.03 -0.40
N TRP A 40 11.08 1.69 -0.37
CA TRP A 40 9.86 0.92 -0.65
C TRP A 40 8.80 1.08 0.41
N VAL A 41 9.20 1.14 1.69
CA VAL A 41 8.28 1.38 2.80
C VAL A 41 7.74 2.80 2.72
N ASP A 42 8.62 3.78 2.48
CA ASP A 42 8.28 5.21 2.42
C ASP A 42 7.33 5.54 1.29
N LEU A 43 7.55 4.98 0.09
CA LEU A 43 6.59 5.14 -1.02
C LEU A 43 5.18 4.74 -0.58
N VAL A 44 5.03 3.57 0.05
CA VAL A 44 3.70 3.07 0.42
C VAL A 44 3.09 3.92 1.54
N VAL A 45 3.89 4.36 2.53
CA VAL A 45 3.39 5.27 3.57
C VAL A 45 2.91 6.59 2.97
N ASP A 46 3.68 7.19 2.07
CA ASP A 46 3.30 8.43 1.39
C ASP A 46 2.02 8.25 0.55
N PHE A 47 1.90 7.11 -0.14
CA PHE A 47 0.69 6.77 -0.89
C PHE A 47 -0.53 6.64 0.03
N LEU A 48 -0.39 6.00 1.19
CA LEU A 48 -1.48 5.86 2.16
C LEU A 48 -1.91 7.20 2.74
N VAL A 49 -0.97 8.09 3.04
CA VAL A 49 -1.27 9.46 3.49
C VAL A 49 -2.03 10.21 2.41
N HIS A 50 -1.60 10.11 1.14
CA HIS A 50 -2.30 10.73 0.02
C HIS A 50 -3.74 10.22 -0.12
N GLU A 51 -3.94 8.90 -0.10
CA GLU A 51 -5.27 8.30 -0.24
C GLU A 51 -6.18 8.65 0.93
N GLN A 52 -5.66 8.65 2.16
CA GLN A 52 -6.43 9.02 3.34
C GLN A 52 -6.83 10.51 3.35
N CYS A 53 -6.01 11.38 2.76
CA CYS A 53 -6.39 12.79 2.56
C CYS A 53 -7.47 12.98 1.48
N ARG A 54 -7.56 12.04 0.53
CA ARG A 54 -8.51 12.06 -0.58
C ARG A 54 -9.86 11.45 -0.20
N ASP A 55 -9.85 10.45 0.68
CA ASP A 55 -11.02 9.66 1.10
C ASP A 55 -10.87 9.24 2.58
N ASP A 56 -11.93 9.41 3.37
CA ASP A 56 -11.92 9.14 4.81
C ASP A 56 -12.27 7.68 5.17
N ARG A 57 -12.61 6.85 4.18
CA ARG A 57 -12.89 5.42 4.40
C ARG A 57 -11.64 4.68 4.91
N PRO A 58 -11.82 3.64 5.76
CA PRO A 58 -10.71 2.88 6.30
C PRO A 58 -9.95 2.12 5.21
N ILE A 59 -8.62 2.13 5.31
CA ILE A 59 -7.74 1.40 4.40
C ILE A 59 -7.29 0.08 5.04
N VAL A 60 -7.36 -1.01 4.27
CA VAL A 60 -6.87 -2.34 4.68
C VAL A 60 -5.66 -2.72 3.83
N LEU A 61 -4.55 -3.06 4.50
CA LEU A 61 -3.34 -3.51 3.83
C LEU A 61 -3.31 -5.02 3.68
N TYR A 62 -2.89 -5.49 2.51
CA TYR A 62 -2.68 -6.91 2.23
C TYR A 62 -1.38 -7.12 1.46
N GLY A 63 -0.56 -8.05 1.94
CA GLY A 63 0.69 -8.44 1.30
C GLY A 63 0.96 -9.93 1.40
N LEU A 64 1.49 -10.51 0.32
CA LEU A 64 1.83 -11.93 0.23
C LEU A 64 3.35 -12.10 0.09
N SER A 65 3.93 -13.11 0.74
CA SER A 65 5.38 -13.38 0.71
C SER A 65 6.18 -12.16 1.19
N ALA A 66 7.17 -11.69 0.42
CA ALA A 66 7.91 -10.45 0.70
C ALA A 66 6.98 -9.22 0.85
N GLY A 67 5.84 -9.21 0.17
CA GLY A 67 4.81 -8.17 0.35
C GLY A 67 4.19 -8.16 1.74
N GLY A 68 4.16 -9.29 2.45
CA GLY A 68 3.68 -9.38 3.83
C GLY A 68 4.61 -8.68 4.81
N MET A 69 5.93 -8.87 4.66
CA MET A 69 6.94 -8.12 5.43
C MET A 69 6.85 -6.61 5.15
N LEU A 70 6.75 -6.22 3.87
CA LEU A 70 6.54 -4.83 3.48
C LEU A 70 5.28 -4.25 4.14
N THR A 71 4.15 -4.95 4.06
CA THR A 71 2.89 -4.54 4.67
C THR A 71 3.02 -4.36 6.18
N TYR A 72 3.71 -5.27 6.86
CA TYR A 72 3.93 -5.17 8.30
C TYR A 72 4.75 -3.93 8.67
N HIS A 73 5.87 -3.68 7.98
CA HIS A 73 6.70 -2.50 8.24
C HIS A 73 6.01 -1.19 7.88
N VAL A 74 5.23 -1.16 6.79
CA VAL A 74 4.39 -0.01 6.44
C VAL A 74 3.37 0.26 7.54
N ALA A 75 2.65 -0.76 8.02
CA ALA A 75 1.68 -0.59 9.11
C ALA A 75 2.34 -0.12 10.43
N ALA A 76 3.56 -0.58 10.70
CA ALA A 76 4.33 -0.16 11.87
C ALA A 76 4.89 1.26 11.77
N LYS A 77 5.18 1.75 10.55
CA LYS A 77 5.71 3.10 10.28
C LYS A 77 4.60 4.13 10.09
N ALA A 78 3.44 3.71 9.56
CA ALA A 78 2.33 4.61 9.24
C ALA A 78 1.86 5.39 10.49
N PRO A 79 1.45 6.66 10.33
CA PRO A 79 0.90 7.45 11.43
C PRO A 79 -0.27 6.71 12.09
N ALA A 80 -0.36 6.77 13.42
CA ALA A 80 -1.45 6.11 14.16
C ALA A 80 -2.87 6.50 13.66
N ALA A 81 -3.02 7.68 13.06
CA ALA A 81 -4.27 8.16 12.45
C ALA A 81 -4.70 7.37 11.19
N LEU A 82 -3.75 6.74 10.49
CA LEU A 82 -4.01 5.85 9.34
C LEU A 82 -4.43 4.44 9.80
N CYS A 83 -4.00 4.03 10.99
CA CYS A 83 -4.32 2.73 11.58
C CYS A 83 -5.58 2.74 12.46
N ALA A 84 -6.20 3.90 12.66
CA ALA A 84 -7.42 4.03 13.43
C ALA A 84 -8.66 3.82 12.52
N ALA A 85 -8.94 2.56 12.20
CA ALA A 85 -10.34 2.17 12.06
C ALA A 85 -10.96 2.31 13.46
N SER A 86 -11.42 3.52 13.79
CA SER A 86 -12.07 3.79 15.06
C SER A 86 -13.34 2.94 15.12
N SER A 87 -13.29 1.96 16.02
CA SER A 87 -14.44 1.44 16.74
C SER A 87 -15.44 2.56 17.04
N GLY A 88 -16.55 2.55 16.32
CA GLY A 88 -17.72 3.38 16.48
C GLY A 88 -18.93 2.58 16.03
#